data_AF-A0A7W1L7K7-F1
#
_entry.id   AF-A0A7W1L7K7-F1
#
_cell.length_a   1.000
_cell.length_b   1.000
_cell.length_c   1.000
_cell.angle_alpha   90.00
_cell.angle_beta   90.00
_cell.angle_gamma   90.00
#
_symmetry.space_group_name_H-M   'P 1'
#
loop_
_entity.id
_entity.type
_entity.pdbx_description
1 polymer ?
#
loop_
_entity_poly.entity_id
_entity_poly.type
_entity_poly.pdbx_seq_one_letter_code
_entity_poly.pdbx_strand_id
1 'polypeptide(L)'
;VFAALVAAIWLRESLSLRALCGLLAGVCGVAILVGYDEHALQSKLAVGAALAGALCYGVASVYTKTIVNPPPPLAAAQGSMWAAALLAAPILPLTQSLPMPQASPGVWVATAALGIVSSGIAYLLYFRLIENVGATSALTVTFLIPVFGVLWGTVFLGEQPGWHTLTGSLVILAGTALVTGFSVQALLLPLRQ
;
A
#
# COMPACT_ATOMS: atom_id res chain seq x y z
N VAL A 1 3.23 8.83 -4.68
CA VAL A 1 4.32 9.60 -5.33
C VAL A 1 5.06 8.78 -6.36
N PHE A 2 5.78 7.71 -5.98
CA PHE A 2 6.56 6.91 -6.91
C PHE A 2 5.77 6.34 -8.10
N ALA A 3 4.56 5.82 -7.87
CA ALA A 3 3.68 5.37 -8.96
C ALA A 3 3.43 6.46 -10.02
N ALA A 4 3.19 7.70 -9.58
CA ALA A 4 2.95 8.84 -10.48
C ALA A 4 4.23 9.25 -11.23
N LEU A 5 5.39 9.21 -10.57
CA LEU A 5 6.69 9.47 -11.22
C LEU A 5 6.99 8.40 -12.28
N VAL A 6 6.79 7.13 -11.95
CA VAL A 6 6.99 6.02 -12.88
C VAL A 6 6.01 6.13 -14.06
N ALA A 7 4.74 6.47 -13.81
CA ALA A 7 3.76 6.67 -14.89
C ALA A 7 4.14 7.83 -15.82
N ALA A 8 4.62 8.94 -15.26
CA ALA A 8 5.08 10.09 -16.04
C ALA A 8 6.30 9.75 -16.91
N ILE A 9 7.21 8.90 -16.43
CA ILE A 9 8.41 8.50 -17.18
C ILE A 9 8.09 7.39 -18.19
N TRP A 10 7.41 6.33 -17.76
CA TRP A 10 7.16 5.13 -18.58
C TRP A 10 6.03 5.36 -19.57
N LEU A 11 4.89 5.87 -19.11
CA LEU A 11 3.68 6.07 -19.93
C LEU A 11 3.61 7.47 -20.55
N ARG A 12 4.53 8.36 -20.20
CA ARG A 12 4.52 9.78 -20.61
C ARG A 12 3.21 10.49 -20.23
N GLU A 13 2.57 10.03 -19.16
CA GLU A 13 1.39 10.67 -18.59
C GLU A 13 1.76 12.03 -17.98
N SER A 14 1.00 13.08 -18.31
CA SER A 14 1.21 14.38 -17.72
C SER A 14 0.65 14.43 -16.29
N LEU A 15 1.44 14.97 -15.37
CA LEU A 15 0.99 15.20 -14.00
C LEU A 15 0.12 16.46 -13.97
N SER A 16 -1.17 16.28 -13.73
CA SER A 16 -2.07 17.41 -13.51
C SER A 16 -1.71 18.16 -12.22
N LEU A 17 -2.01 19.46 -12.17
CA LEU A 17 -1.79 20.27 -10.97
C LEU A 17 -2.55 19.69 -9.75
N ARG A 18 -3.75 19.14 -9.98
CA ARG A 18 -4.53 18.44 -8.94
C ARG A 18 -3.78 17.23 -8.39
N ALA A 19 -3.21 16.40 -9.27
CA ALA A 19 -2.40 15.26 -8.85
C ALA A 19 -1.16 15.70 -8.07
N LEU A 20 -0.47 16.76 -8.51
CA LEU A 20 0.69 17.30 -7.78
C LEU A 20 0.32 17.78 -6.38
N CYS A 21 -0.73 18.60 -6.25
CA CYS A 21 -1.21 19.07 -4.94
C CYS A 21 -1.62 17.91 -4.03
N GLY A 22 -2.32 16.91 -4.57
CA GLY A 22 -2.75 15.74 -3.80
C GLY A 22 -1.58 14.88 -3.33
N LEU A 23 -0.55 14.73 -4.17
CA LEU A 23 0.69 14.03 -3.81
C LEU A 23 1.46 14.76 -2.71
N LEU A 24 1.58 16.10 -2.79
CA LEU A 24 2.22 16.91 -1.75
C LEU A 24 1.44 16.84 -0.43
N ALA A 25 0.12 16.97 -0.49
CA ALA A 25 -0.74 16.80 0.68
C ALA A 25 -0.54 15.41 1.31
N GLY A 26 -0.50 14.34 0.51
CA GLY A 26 -0.23 13.00 1.00
C GLY A 26 1.11 12.88 1.75
N VAL A 27 2.19 13.45 1.20
CA VAL A 27 3.51 13.47 1.87
C VAL A 27 3.47 14.25 3.18
N CYS A 28 2.85 15.44 3.19
CA CYS A 28 2.68 16.23 4.42
C CYS A 28 1.83 15.48 5.45
N GLY A 29 0.77 14.80 5.03
CA GLY A 29 -0.09 14.02 5.91
C GLY A 29 0.66 12.85 6.58
N VAL A 30 1.52 12.13 5.83
CA VAL A 30 2.40 11.11 6.41
C VAL A 30 3.39 11.73 7.41
N ALA A 31 3.99 12.87 7.09
CA ALA A 31 4.90 13.56 8.00
C ALA A 31 4.22 13.99 9.32
N ILE A 32 2.97 14.45 9.24
CA ILE A 32 2.15 14.78 10.43
C ILE A 32 1.82 13.52 11.22
N LEU A 33 1.42 12.44 10.54
CA LEU A 33 0.98 11.19 11.18
C LEU A 33 2.13 10.48 11.90
N VAL A 34 3.28 10.36 11.24
CA VAL A 34 4.46 9.65 11.77
C VAL A 34 5.24 10.55 12.75
N GLY A 35 5.23 11.86 12.52
CA GLY A 35 6.03 12.81 13.29
C GLY A 35 7.51 12.77 12.92
N TYR A 36 8.33 13.43 13.75
CA TYR A 36 9.78 13.44 13.63
C TYR A 36 10.40 12.50 14.65
N ASP A 37 11.17 11.52 14.15
CA ASP A 37 12.00 10.65 14.98
C ASP A 37 13.44 10.68 14.44
N GLU A 38 14.35 11.22 15.25
CA GLU A 38 15.76 11.35 14.92
C GLU A 38 16.44 9.98 14.76
N HIS A 39 15.96 8.95 15.48
CA HIS A 39 16.50 7.59 15.39
C HIS A 39 16.16 6.95 14.04
N ALA A 40 14.99 7.26 13.47
CA ALA A 40 14.56 6.73 12.18
C ALA A 40 15.48 7.16 11.02
N LEU A 41 16.18 8.29 11.15
CA LEU A 41 17.05 8.85 10.11
C LEU A 41 18.53 8.44 10.22
N GLN A 42 18.93 7.71 11.27
CA GLN A 42 20.34 7.37 11.49
C GLN A 42 20.88 6.36 10.46
N SER A 43 20.06 5.43 10.00
CA SER A 43 20.48 4.42 9.03
C SER A 43 20.10 4.82 7.61
N LYS A 44 21.05 5.40 6.87
CA LYS A 44 20.90 5.73 5.44
C LYS A 44 20.53 4.50 4.60
N LEU A 45 21.02 3.32 4.97
CA LEU A 45 20.69 2.06 4.29
C LEU A 45 19.22 1.68 4.51
N ALA A 46 18.70 1.83 5.73
CA ALA A 46 17.28 1.56 6.02
C ALA A 46 16.36 2.52 5.26
N VAL A 47 16.70 3.81 5.24
CA VAL A 47 15.97 4.82 4.46
C VAL A 47 16.01 4.48 2.97
N GLY A 48 17.19 4.14 2.44
CA GLY A 48 17.34 3.72 1.04
C GLY A 48 16.51 2.49 0.69
N ALA A 49 16.49 1.48 1.56
CA ALA A 49 15.70 0.27 1.38
C ALA A 49 14.20 0.55 1.40
N ALA A 50 13.72 1.42 2.31
CA ALA A 50 12.32 1.81 2.38
C ALA A 50 11.88 2.57 1.10
N LEU A 51 12.70 3.50 0.61
CA LEU A 51 12.45 4.22 -0.63
C LEU A 51 12.47 3.29 -1.85
N ALA A 52 13.40 2.33 -1.90
CA ALA A 52 13.45 1.32 -2.94
C ALA A 52 12.19 0.44 -2.93
N GLY A 53 11.72 0.02 -1.74
CA GLY A 53 10.47 -0.71 -1.60
C GLY A 53 9.27 0.10 -2.11
N ALA A 54 9.16 1.37 -1.73
CA ALA A 54 8.10 2.25 -2.22
C ALA A 54 8.17 2.48 -3.74
N LEU A 55 9.37 2.53 -4.31
CA LEU A 55 9.58 2.58 -5.76
C LEU A 55 9.13 1.28 -6.44
N CYS A 56 9.46 0.11 -5.88
CA CYS A 56 9.01 -1.18 -6.40
C CYS A 56 7.48 -1.27 -6.47
N TYR A 57 6.76 -0.79 -5.45
CA TYR A 57 5.29 -0.67 -5.49
C TYR A 57 4.83 0.27 -6.62
N GLY A 58 5.52 1.41 -6.79
CA GLY A 58 5.25 2.33 -7.89
C GLY A 58 5.39 1.66 -9.25
N VAL A 59 6.50 0.96 -9.48
CA VAL A 59 6.78 0.19 -10.69
C VAL A 59 5.73 -0.89 -10.93
N ALA A 60 5.43 -1.71 -9.92
CA ALA A 60 4.44 -2.78 -10.03
C ALA A 60 3.04 -2.24 -10.41
N SER A 61 2.63 -1.11 -9.81
CA SER A 61 1.33 -0.49 -10.10
C SER A 61 1.21 0.02 -11.54
N VAL A 62 2.29 0.58 -12.10
CA VAL A 62 2.32 1.06 -13.48
C VAL A 62 2.44 -0.11 -14.45
N TYR A 63 3.32 -1.07 -14.16
CA TYR A 63 3.47 -2.29 -14.94
C TYR A 63 2.15 -3.04 -15.12
N THR A 64 1.39 -3.22 -14.04
CA THR A 64 0.08 -3.91 -14.08
C THR A 64 -0.89 -3.23 -15.06
N LYS A 65 -0.84 -1.90 -15.20
CA LYS A 65 -1.67 -1.15 -16.17
C LYS A 65 -1.25 -1.36 -17.62
N THR A 66 0.01 -1.75 -17.88
CA THR A 66 0.54 -1.94 -19.24
C THR A 66 0.29 -3.33 -19.81
N ILE A 67 -0.17 -4.28 -18.98
CA ILE A 67 -0.38 -5.67 -19.42
C ILE A 67 -1.58 -5.73 -20.36
N VAL A 68 -1.32 -6.06 -21.62
CA VAL A 68 -2.35 -6.37 -22.62
C VAL A 68 -2.76 -7.82 -22.45
N ASN A 69 -4.06 -8.06 -22.19
CA ASN A 69 -4.63 -9.37 -21.84
C ASN A 69 -4.12 -9.91 -20.48
N PRO A 70 -4.57 -9.33 -19.36
CA PRO A 70 -4.15 -9.80 -18.04
C PRO A 70 -4.57 -11.26 -17.80
N PRO A 71 -3.75 -12.05 -17.10
CA PRO A 71 -4.12 -13.40 -16.73
C PRO A 71 -5.32 -13.40 -15.76
N PRO A 72 -6.05 -14.53 -15.62
CA PRO A 72 -7.13 -14.64 -14.65
C PRO A 72 -6.65 -14.27 -13.23
N PRO A 73 -7.49 -13.65 -12.38
CA PRO A 73 -7.08 -13.14 -11.07
C PRO A 73 -6.36 -14.15 -10.18
N LEU A 74 -6.79 -15.42 -10.21
CA LEU A 74 -6.15 -16.49 -9.44
C LEU A 74 -4.72 -16.75 -9.92
N ALA A 75 -4.49 -16.80 -11.22
CA ALA A 75 -3.17 -16.99 -11.80
C ALA A 75 -2.26 -15.78 -11.51
N ALA A 76 -2.79 -14.55 -11.60
CA ALA A 76 -2.07 -13.33 -11.23
C ALA A 76 -1.64 -13.34 -9.75
N ALA A 77 -2.56 -13.70 -8.84
CA ALA A 77 -2.30 -13.80 -7.41
C ALA A 77 -1.24 -14.88 -7.10
N GLN A 78 -1.44 -16.10 -7.61
CA GLN A 78 -0.50 -17.20 -7.40
C GLN A 78 0.89 -16.91 -7.95
N GLY A 79 0.98 -16.39 -9.18
CA GLY A 79 2.25 -16.01 -9.81
C GLY A 79 2.99 -14.94 -9.00
N SER A 80 2.27 -13.93 -8.51
CA SER A 80 2.84 -12.88 -7.65
C SER A 80 3.36 -13.44 -6.33
N MET A 81 2.63 -14.36 -5.69
CA MET A 81 3.05 -14.98 -4.42
C MET A 81 4.26 -15.90 -4.59
N TRP A 82 4.29 -16.72 -5.66
CA TRP A 82 5.44 -17.56 -5.96
C TRP A 82 6.68 -16.75 -6.30
N ALA A 83 6.54 -15.71 -7.12
CA ALA A 83 7.64 -14.81 -7.43
C ALA A 83 8.19 -14.14 -6.17
N ALA A 84 7.32 -13.64 -5.29
CA ALA A 84 7.73 -13.05 -4.02
C ALA A 84 8.48 -14.06 -3.14
N ALA A 85 7.98 -15.29 -2.99
CA ALA A 85 8.61 -16.34 -2.19
C ALA A 85 9.99 -16.72 -2.74
N LEU A 86 10.11 -16.92 -4.06
CA LEU A 86 11.35 -17.32 -4.72
C LEU A 86 12.39 -16.20 -4.72
N LEU A 87 11.97 -14.94 -4.91
CA LEU A 87 12.88 -13.80 -4.87
C LEU A 87 13.34 -13.46 -3.45
N ALA A 88 12.52 -13.75 -2.44
CA ALA A 88 12.89 -13.56 -1.04
C ALA A 88 13.73 -14.72 -0.47
N ALA A 89 13.62 -15.92 -1.01
CA ALA A 89 14.31 -17.11 -0.50
C ALA A 89 15.85 -16.95 -0.33
N PRO A 90 16.59 -16.29 -1.25
CA PRO A 90 18.03 -16.07 -1.09
C PRO A 90 18.41 -15.18 0.10
N ILE A 91 17.46 -14.46 0.71
CA ILE A 91 17.69 -13.60 1.88
C ILE A 91 17.72 -14.45 3.16
N LEU A 92 17.09 -15.63 3.18
CA LEU A 92 16.98 -16.47 4.38
C LEU A 92 18.32 -16.79 5.05
N PRO A 93 19.41 -17.17 4.33
CA PRO A 93 20.71 -17.43 4.96
C PRO A 93 21.30 -16.20 5.65
N LEU A 94 21.03 -14.99 5.13
CA LEU A 94 21.53 -13.73 5.69
C LEU A 94 20.87 -13.39 7.04
N THR A 95 19.74 -14.01 7.36
CA THR A 95 19.00 -13.79 8.61
C THR A 95 19.37 -14.77 9.72
N GLN A 96 20.20 -15.78 9.45
CA GLN A 96 20.55 -16.82 10.43
C GLN A 96 21.33 -16.31 11.64
N SER A 97 22.07 -15.21 11.49
CA SER A 97 22.82 -14.57 12.56
C SER A 97 21.97 -13.62 13.41
N LEU A 98 20.73 -13.35 13.02
CA LEU A 98 19.82 -12.53 13.82
C LEU A 98 19.28 -13.35 14.98
N PRO A 99 19.22 -12.78 16.21
CA PRO A 99 18.60 -13.45 17.33
C PRO A 99 17.11 -13.66 17.04
N MET A 100 16.74 -14.88 16.64
CA MET A 100 15.36 -15.26 16.40
C MET A 100 14.73 -15.66 17.74
N PRO A 101 13.63 -15.00 18.17
CA PRO A 101 12.85 -15.47 19.30
C PRO A 101 12.44 -16.92 19.06
N GLN A 102 12.38 -17.74 20.11
CA GLN A 102 11.80 -19.08 19.98
C GLN A 102 10.37 -18.95 19.45
N ALA A 103 10.14 -19.44 18.23
CA ALA A 103 8.85 -19.34 17.58
C ALA A 103 7.84 -20.21 18.33
N SER A 104 7.07 -19.59 19.21
CA SER A 104 5.96 -20.25 19.90
C SER A 104 4.92 -20.71 18.87
N PRO A 105 4.05 -21.68 19.21
CA PRO A 105 2.94 -22.07 18.34
C PRO A 105 2.08 -20.88 17.89
N GLY A 106 1.93 -19.87 18.75
CA GLY A 106 1.21 -18.63 18.42
C GLY A 106 1.86 -17.81 17.31
N VAL A 107 3.20 -17.72 17.27
CA VAL A 107 3.93 -17.02 16.20
C VAL A 107 3.72 -17.70 14.86
N TRP A 108 3.72 -19.04 14.83
CA TRP A 108 3.44 -19.80 13.62
C TRP A 108 2.01 -19.59 13.11
N VAL A 109 1.01 -19.62 14.00
CA VAL A 109 -0.39 -19.35 13.64
C VAL A 109 -0.55 -17.92 13.11
N ALA A 110 0.05 -16.93 13.77
CA ALA A 110 0.01 -15.53 13.32
C ALA A 110 0.69 -15.35 11.96
N THR A 111 1.83 -16.00 11.74
CA THR A 111 2.56 -15.96 10.46
C THR A 111 1.75 -16.62 9.34
N ALA A 112 1.12 -17.76 9.62
CA ALA A 112 0.24 -18.44 8.66
C ALA A 112 -0.99 -17.59 8.34
N ALA A 113 -1.61 -16.96 9.35
CA ALA A 113 -2.75 -16.06 9.15
C ALA A 113 -2.36 -14.85 8.29
N LEU A 114 -1.20 -14.24 8.56
CA LEU A 114 -0.67 -13.12 7.76
C LEU A 114 -0.45 -13.53 6.29
N GLY A 115 0.18 -14.69 6.06
CA GLY A 115 0.45 -15.18 4.71
C GLY A 115 -0.82 -15.59 3.94
N ILE A 116 -1.73 -16.31 4.58
CA ILE A 116 -2.93 -16.87 3.92
C ILE A 116 -4.01 -15.79 3.78
N VAL A 117 -4.36 -15.12 4.88
CA VAL A 117 -5.50 -14.20 4.93
C VAL A 117 -5.11 -12.83 4.38
N SER A 118 -4.07 -12.22 4.95
CA SER A 118 -3.70 -10.84 4.61
C SER A 118 -2.99 -10.72 3.26
N SER A 119 -2.36 -11.78 2.76
CA SER A 119 -1.69 -11.77 1.45
C SER A 119 -2.45 -12.62 0.42
N GLY A 120 -2.55 -13.94 0.61
CA GLY A 120 -3.12 -14.85 -0.39
C GLY A 120 -4.57 -14.51 -0.78
N ILE A 121 -5.47 -14.49 0.21
CA ILE A 121 -6.88 -14.16 -0.01
C ILE A 121 -7.03 -12.69 -0.46
N ALA A 122 -6.32 -11.77 0.19
CA ALA A 122 -6.39 -10.35 -0.14
C ALA A 122 -5.97 -10.06 -1.60
N TYR A 123 -4.88 -10.66 -2.10
CA TYR A 123 -4.44 -10.47 -3.49
C TYR A 123 -5.43 -11.07 -4.49
N LEU A 124 -6.01 -12.24 -4.19
CA LEU A 124 -7.07 -12.82 -5.02
C LEU A 124 -8.27 -11.87 -5.12
N LEU A 125 -8.73 -11.33 -4.00
CA LEU A 125 -9.82 -10.35 -3.96
C LEU A 125 -9.43 -9.06 -4.70
N TYR A 126 -8.21 -8.58 -4.52
CA TYR A 126 -7.70 -7.38 -5.19
C TYR A 126 -7.68 -7.53 -6.71
N PHE A 127 -7.15 -8.63 -7.25
CA PHE A 127 -7.15 -8.85 -8.70
C PHE A 127 -8.56 -9.07 -9.25
N ARG A 128 -9.46 -9.74 -8.51
CA ARG A 128 -10.89 -9.82 -8.88
C ARG A 128 -11.57 -8.45 -8.88
N LEU A 129 -11.22 -7.58 -7.94
CA LEU A 129 -11.75 -6.22 -7.88
C LEU A 129 -11.29 -5.42 -9.10
N ILE A 130 -10.01 -5.53 -9.48
CA ILE A 130 -9.48 -4.91 -10.69
C ILE A 130 -10.23 -5.41 -11.94
N GLU A 131 -10.47 -6.71 -12.05
CA GLU A 131 -11.20 -7.31 -13.18
C GLU A 131 -12.64 -6.79 -13.27
N ASN A 132 -13.35 -6.69 -12.14
CA ASN A 132 -14.78 -6.34 -12.11
C ASN A 132 -15.06 -4.84 -12.21
N VAL A 133 -14.28 -3.99 -11.53
CA VAL A 133 -14.55 -2.54 -11.42
C VAL A 133 -13.43 -1.65 -11.97
N GLY A 134 -12.38 -2.26 -12.52
CA GLY A 134 -11.22 -1.58 -13.08
C GLY A 134 -10.18 -1.16 -12.03
N ALA A 135 -8.94 -0.97 -12.50
CA ALA A 135 -7.79 -0.63 -11.65
C ALA A 135 -7.98 0.69 -10.89
N THR A 136 -8.57 1.70 -11.51
CA THR A 136 -8.79 3.02 -10.88
C THR A 136 -9.74 2.92 -9.69
N SER A 137 -10.86 2.20 -9.83
CA SER A 137 -11.82 2.00 -8.74
C SER A 137 -11.23 1.12 -7.63
N ALA A 138 -10.48 0.07 -7.99
CA ALA A 138 -9.84 -0.80 -7.01
C ALA A 138 -8.84 -0.07 -6.11
N LEU A 139 -8.16 0.98 -6.62
CA LEU A 139 -7.24 1.79 -5.83
C LEU A 139 -7.92 2.51 -4.66
N THR A 140 -9.24 2.74 -4.70
CA THR A 140 -9.97 3.40 -3.59
C THR A 140 -9.85 2.63 -2.27
N VAL A 141 -9.70 1.30 -2.33
CA VAL A 141 -9.47 0.46 -1.14
C VAL A 141 -8.18 0.86 -0.42
N THR A 142 -7.15 1.24 -1.17
CA THR A 142 -5.87 1.68 -0.56
C THR A 142 -6.02 2.99 0.20
N PHE A 143 -7.05 3.80 -0.08
CA PHE A 143 -7.26 5.07 0.61
C PHE A 143 -7.82 4.85 2.01
N LEU A 144 -8.44 3.69 2.24
CA LEU A 144 -8.94 3.31 3.55
C LEU A 144 -7.84 2.79 4.48
N ILE A 145 -6.61 2.59 3.99
CA ILE A 145 -5.49 2.06 4.79
C ILE A 145 -5.26 2.88 6.08
N PRO A 146 -5.18 4.23 6.08
CA PRO A 146 -5.00 5.00 7.32
C PRO A 146 -6.18 4.83 8.28
N VAL A 147 -7.41 4.76 7.77
CA VAL A 147 -8.63 4.61 8.58
C VAL A 147 -8.62 3.27 9.31
N PHE A 148 -8.40 2.19 8.57
CA PHE A 148 -8.34 0.85 9.16
C PHE A 148 -7.09 0.65 10.01
N GLY A 149 -5.97 1.29 9.66
CA GLY A 149 -4.75 1.28 10.47
C GLY A 149 -5.01 1.84 11.86
N VAL A 150 -5.61 3.02 11.95
CA VAL A 150 -6.00 3.62 13.24
C VAL A 150 -7.06 2.77 13.94
N LEU A 151 -8.10 2.33 13.23
CA LEU A 151 -9.17 1.52 13.82
C LEU A 151 -8.63 0.24 14.47
N TRP A 152 -7.79 -0.52 13.75
CA TRP A 152 -7.24 -1.77 14.27
C TRP A 152 -6.19 -1.54 15.36
N GLY A 153 -5.39 -0.47 15.26
CA GLY A 153 -4.50 -0.06 16.36
C GLY A 153 -5.29 0.23 17.65
N THR A 154 -6.39 0.97 17.56
CA THR A 154 -7.23 1.26 18.72
C THR A 154 -7.91 0.01 19.30
N VAL A 155 -8.50 -0.83 18.44
CA VAL A 155 -9.31 -1.99 18.88
C VAL A 155 -8.45 -3.12 19.41
N PHE A 156 -7.34 -3.45 18.72
CA PHE A 156 -6.54 -4.64 19.06
C PHE A 156 -5.29 -4.31 19.87
N LEU A 157 -4.69 -3.14 19.67
CA LEU A 157 -3.47 -2.73 20.40
C LEU A 157 -3.76 -1.78 21.56
N GLY A 158 -5.01 -1.30 21.70
CA GLY A 158 -5.39 -0.35 22.76
C GLY A 158 -4.77 1.03 22.58
N GLU A 159 -4.34 1.36 21.35
CA GLU A 159 -3.75 2.66 21.05
C GLU A 159 -4.79 3.78 21.20
N GLN A 160 -4.37 4.91 21.77
CA GLN A 160 -5.18 6.11 21.84
C GLN A 160 -4.71 7.08 20.75
N PRO A 161 -5.47 7.27 19.65
CA PRO A 161 -5.01 8.04 18.52
C PRO A 161 -4.92 9.50 18.91
N GLY A 162 -3.70 10.05 18.85
CA GLY A 162 -3.46 11.45 19.12
C GLY A 162 -4.02 12.35 18.03
N TRP A 163 -4.03 13.66 18.29
CA TRP A 163 -4.47 14.67 17.32
C TRP A 163 -3.69 14.55 16.01
N HIS A 164 -2.38 14.27 16.07
CA HIS A 164 -1.49 14.15 14.92
C HIS A 164 -1.88 12.96 14.03
N THR A 165 -2.21 11.81 14.62
CA THR A 165 -2.69 10.62 13.91
C THR A 165 -3.97 10.91 13.15
N LEU A 166 -4.93 11.58 13.79
CA LEU A 166 -6.21 11.94 13.18
C LEU A 166 -6.03 12.98 12.06
N THR A 167 -5.31 14.07 12.32
CA THR A 167 -5.09 15.12 11.32
C THR A 167 -4.26 14.62 10.14
N GLY A 168 -3.22 13.83 10.38
CA GLY A 168 -2.39 13.25 9.34
C GLY A 168 -3.18 12.29 8.46
N SER A 169 -4.00 11.42 9.07
CA SER A 169 -4.91 10.52 8.35
C SER A 169 -5.90 11.28 7.46
N LEU A 170 -6.51 12.35 7.98
CA LEU A 170 -7.42 13.21 7.20
C LEU A 170 -6.72 13.88 6.02
N VAL A 171 -5.50 14.38 6.22
CA VAL A 171 -4.71 15.01 5.15
C VAL A 171 -4.32 13.99 4.07
N ILE A 172 -3.94 12.77 4.47
CA ILE A 172 -3.65 11.66 3.53
C ILE A 172 -4.91 11.33 2.69
N LEU A 173 -6.07 11.20 3.33
CA LEU A 173 -7.33 10.92 2.67
C LEU A 173 -7.70 12.03 1.66
N ALA A 174 -7.62 13.29 2.09
CA ALA A 174 -7.92 14.44 1.24
C ALA A 174 -6.97 14.53 0.04
N GLY A 175 -5.67 14.37 0.27
CA GLY A 175 -4.66 14.37 -0.79
C GLY A 175 -4.91 13.25 -1.80
N THR A 176 -5.29 12.07 -1.32
CA THR A 176 -5.52 10.92 -2.19
C THR A 176 -6.82 11.04 -2.99
N ALA A 177 -7.89 11.57 -2.39
CA ALA A 177 -9.11 11.92 -3.10
C ALA A 177 -8.84 12.94 -4.22
N LEU A 178 -7.97 13.93 -3.95
CA LEU A 178 -7.59 14.94 -4.94
C LEU A 178 -6.79 14.34 -6.12
N VAL A 179 -5.89 13.38 -5.87
CA VAL A 179 -5.15 12.67 -6.94
C VAL A 179 -6.08 11.86 -7.83
N THR A 180 -7.07 11.20 -7.23
CA THR A 180 -7.94 10.26 -7.95
C THR A 180 -9.19 10.88 -8.53
N GLY A 181 -9.46 12.16 -8.22
CA GLY A 181 -10.71 12.83 -8.58
C GLY A 181 -11.92 12.21 -7.89
N PHE A 182 -11.69 11.42 -6.83
CA PHE A 182 -12.76 10.78 -6.07
C PHE A 182 -13.62 11.84 -5.39
N SER A 183 -14.93 11.78 -5.62
CA SER A 183 -15.91 12.64 -4.99
C SER A 183 -16.88 11.79 -4.18
N VAL A 184 -17.00 12.08 -2.89
CA VAL A 184 -17.99 11.43 -2.00
C VAL A 184 -19.42 11.63 -2.54
N GLN A 185 -19.68 12.75 -3.23
CA GLN A 185 -20.97 13.00 -3.87
C GLN A 185 -21.27 12.01 -5.00
N ALA A 186 -20.26 11.51 -5.72
CA ALA A 186 -20.46 10.51 -6.76
C ALA A 186 -20.94 9.16 -6.18
N LEU A 187 -20.64 8.90 -4.91
CA LEU A 187 -21.06 7.69 -4.18
C LEU A 187 -22.48 7.83 -3.60
N LEU A 188 -22.92 9.06 -3.36
CA LEU A 188 -24.25 9.39 -2.84
C LEU A 188 -25.29 9.63 -3.94
N LEU A 189 -24.87 9.82 -5.19
CA LEU A 189 -25.79 9.90 -6.32
C LEU A 189 -26.31 8.48 -6.64
N PRO A 190 -27.64 8.28 -6.71
CA PRO A 190 -28.19 7.00 -7.09
C PRO A 190 -27.65 6.61 -8.47
N LEU A 191 -27.13 5.38 -8.57
CA LEU A 191 -26.69 4.78 -9.82
C LEU A 191 -27.81 4.95 -10.85
N ARG A 192 -27.66 5.90 -11.77
CA ARG A 192 -28.51 5.96 -12.96
C ARG A 192 -28.15 4.73 -13.78
N GLN A 193 -29.10 3.78 -13.81
CA GLN A 193 -29.08 2.61 -14.69
C GLN A 193 -28.91 3.03 -16.15
#